data_AF-J2RN89-F1
#
_entry.id   AF-J2RN89-F1
#
_cell.length_a   1.000
_cell.length_b   1.000
_cell.length_c   1.000
_cell.angle_alpha   90.00
_cell.angle_beta   90.00
_cell.angle_gamma   90.00
#
_symmetry.space_group_name_H-M   'P 1'
#
loop_
_entity.id
_entity.type
_entity.pdbx_description
1 polymer ?
#
loop_
_entity_poly.entity_id
_entity_poly.type
_entity_poly.pdbx_seq_one_letter_code
_entity_poly.pdbx_strand_id
1 'polypeptide(L)'
;MKATIPGKFLTLASSGKTLLVCIPLLFAGCSHNLDIRLDRNHAYGVTVKDTHTYMACIKRELGSGTKIFTEESNGKINLFIGSTDPITAAGLVELSRGNVQTTYTVYQRHAWVDKGRLINVVQGCAKG
;
A
#
# COMPACT_ATOMS: atom_id res chain seq x y z
N MET A 1 8.56 -64.31 -20.11
CA MET A 1 8.56 -64.99 -21.41
C MET A 1 7.12 -65.12 -21.91
N LYS A 2 6.71 -64.34 -22.92
CA LYS A 2 5.88 -64.78 -24.07
C LYS A 2 5.63 -63.57 -24.97
N ALA A 3 6.11 -63.65 -26.20
CA ALA A 3 5.94 -62.67 -27.25
C ALA A 3 4.61 -62.92 -27.98
N THR A 4 4.02 -61.89 -28.57
CA THR A 4 3.18 -62.01 -29.77
C THR A 4 3.22 -60.69 -30.54
N ILE A 5 3.70 -60.75 -31.79
CA ILE A 5 3.65 -59.71 -32.82
C ILE A 5 2.77 -60.29 -33.94
N PRO A 6 1.89 -59.49 -34.58
CA PRO A 6 2.08 -59.21 -36.01
C PRO A 6 1.77 -57.72 -36.28
N GLY A 7 2.58 -56.96 -37.01
CA GLY A 7 3.09 -57.26 -38.34
C GLY A 7 2.12 -56.72 -39.40
N LYS A 8 2.13 -55.41 -39.65
CA LYS A 8 1.63 -54.82 -40.90
C LYS A 8 2.61 -53.80 -41.46
N PHE A 9 2.76 -53.92 -42.77
CA PHE A 9 3.76 -53.36 -43.66
C PHE A 9 3.87 -51.83 -43.64
N LEU A 10 5.10 -51.37 -43.86
CA LEU A 10 5.49 -50.00 -44.12
C LEU A 10 4.98 -49.52 -45.48
N THR A 11 4.39 -48.32 -45.51
CA THR A 11 4.37 -47.48 -46.70
C THR A 11 5.15 -46.20 -46.37
N LEU A 12 6.25 -45.99 -47.09
CA LEU A 12 7.16 -44.86 -46.97
C LEU A 12 6.82 -43.82 -48.04
N ALA A 13 6.48 -42.60 -47.63
CA ALA A 13 6.60 -41.31 -48.35
C ALA A 13 5.86 -40.29 -47.47
N SER A 14 6.26 -39.04 -47.25
CA SER A 14 7.21 -38.15 -47.89
C SER A 14 7.42 -36.98 -46.93
N SER A 15 8.67 -36.54 -46.77
CA SER A 15 9.08 -35.14 -46.56
C SER A 15 8.33 -34.29 -45.53
N GLY A 16 8.90 -34.13 -44.33
CA GLY A 16 8.37 -33.21 -43.31
C GLY A 16 9.38 -32.81 -42.24
N LYS A 17 10.23 -31.83 -42.58
CA LYS A 17 11.00 -30.90 -41.73
C LYS A 17 11.26 -31.32 -40.27
N THR A 18 12.54 -31.59 -39.99
CA THR A 18 13.16 -31.56 -38.66
C THR A 18 12.84 -30.24 -37.96
N LEU A 19 12.28 -30.31 -36.74
CA LEU A 19 12.39 -29.21 -35.78
C LEU A 19 12.41 -29.80 -34.35
N LEU A 20 13.63 -29.93 -33.83
CA LEU A 20 13.91 -30.13 -32.41
C LEU A 20 13.63 -28.79 -31.71
N VAL A 21 12.64 -28.74 -30.80
CA VAL A 21 12.41 -27.55 -29.96
C VAL A 21 12.38 -27.99 -28.50
N CYS A 22 13.51 -27.82 -27.83
CA CYS A 22 13.58 -27.76 -26.37
C CYS A 22 12.89 -26.46 -25.93
N ILE A 23 11.75 -26.55 -25.23
CA ILE A 23 11.16 -25.40 -24.55
C ILE A 23 11.75 -25.35 -23.13
N PRO A 24 12.54 -24.34 -22.77
CA PRO A 24 13.05 -24.19 -21.41
C PRO A 24 11.90 -23.83 -20.45
N LEU A 25 11.92 -24.44 -19.27
CA LEU A 25 11.08 -24.10 -18.13
C LEU A 25 11.31 -22.63 -17.72
N LEU A 26 10.37 -21.76 -18.04
CA LEU A 26 10.32 -20.42 -17.46
C LEU A 26 9.75 -20.54 -16.05
N PHE A 27 10.62 -20.79 -15.07
CA PHE A 27 10.37 -20.36 -13.70
C PHE A 27 10.44 -18.83 -13.68
N ALA A 28 9.33 -18.18 -14.05
CA ALA A 28 9.14 -16.78 -13.74
C ALA A 28 9.03 -16.66 -12.21
N GLY A 29 10.17 -16.44 -11.55
CA GLY A 29 10.19 -16.06 -10.15
C GLY A 29 9.48 -14.71 -10.01
N CYS A 30 8.31 -14.71 -9.40
CA CYS A 30 7.68 -13.49 -8.92
C CYS A 30 8.52 -12.92 -7.75
N SER A 31 9.67 -12.33 -8.07
CA SER A 31 10.31 -11.38 -7.16
C SER A 31 9.47 -10.10 -7.19
N HIS A 32 8.29 -10.14 -6.56
CA HIS A 32 7.61 -8.95 -6.10
C HIS A 32 8.40 -8.40 -4.91
N ASN A 33 9.60 -7.87 -5.17
CA ASN A 33 10.23 -6.93 -4.27
C ASN A 33 9.38 -5.67 -4.39
N LEU A 34 8.35 -5.55 -3.53
CA LEU A 34 7.77 -4.27 -3.19
C LEU A 34 8.91 -3.47 -2.55
N ASP A 35 9.56 -2.65 -3.38
CA ASP A 35 10.73 -1.87 -3.03
C ASP A 35 10.49 -1.13 -1.70
N ILE A 36 11.42 -1.32 -0.77
CA ILE A 36 11.40 -0.90 0.65
C ILE A 36 11.45 0.64 0.78
N ARG A 37 11.40 1.36 -0.34
CA ARG A 37 11.05 2.78 -0.42
C ARG A 37 9.55 3.04 -0.19
N LEU A 38 8.92 2.24 0.70
CA LEU A 38 7.68 2.63 1.37
C LEU A 38 7.89 4.07 1.83
N ASP A 39 7.12 4.97 1.25
CA ASP A 39 7.21 6.39 1.50
C ASP A 39 7.00 6.62 3.00
N ARG A 40 8.11 6.69 3.74
CA ARG A 40 8.10 6.67 5.23
C ARG A 40 7.45 7.93 5.79
N ASN A 41 7.29 8.93 4.94
CA ASN A 41 6.65 10.18 5.29
C ASN A 41 5.15 10.10 5.15
N HIS A 42 4.59 9.04 4.57
CA HIS A 42 3.16 8.93 4.36
C HIS A 42 2.58 7.61 4.89
N ALA A 43 1.32 7.67 5.33
CA ALA A 43 0.49 6.49 5.51
C ALA A 43 -0.95 6.81 5.13
N TYR A 44 -1.70 5.77 4.78
CA TYR A 44 -3.13 5.87 4.51
C TYR A 44 -3.87 4.75 5.25
N GLY A 45 -5.16 4.95 5.48
CA GLY A 45 -5.99 3.94 6.10
C GLY A 45 -7.44 4.35 6.22
N VAL A 46 -8.18 3.54 6.96
CA VAL A 46 -9.59 3.74 7.27
C VAL A 46 -9.80 3.60 8.77
N THR A 47 -10.80 4.28 9.29
CA THR A 47 -11.26 4.13 10.67
C THR A 47 -12.79 4.02 10.71
N VAL A 48 -13.27 3.17 11.60
CA VAL A 48 -14.70 3.04 11.93
C VAL A 48 -15.15 4.10 12.95
N LYS A 49 -14.21 4.83 13.55
CA LYS A 49 -14.53 5.97 14.41
C LYS A 49 -15.17 7.08 13.58
N ASP A 50 -16.14 7.76 14.18
CA ASP A 50 -16.60 9.04 13.63
C ASP A 50 -15.45 10.05 13.62
N THR A 51 -15.54 11.02 12.71
CA THR A 51 -14.47 11.99 12.47
C THR A 51 -14.08 12.76 13.73
N HIS A 52 -15.06 13.16 14.56
CA HIS A 52 -14.79 13.97 15.74
C HIS A 52 -14.03 13.16 16.81
N THR A 53 -14.48 11.93 17.10
CA THR A 53 -13.79 11.03 18.04
C THR A 53 -12.37 10.69 17.56
N TYR A 54 -12.19 10.46 16.26
CA TYR A 54 -10.88 10.18 15.69
C TYR A 54 -9.92 11.37 15.83
N MET A 55 -10.38 12.58 15.50
CA MET A 55 -9.58 13.81 15.65
C MET A 55 -9.24 14.11 17.11
N ALA A 56 -10.19 13.91 18.03
CA ALA A 56 -9.96 14.09 19.45
C ALA A 56 -8.85 13.17 19.97
N CYS A 57 -8.82 11.91 19.52
CA CYS A 57 -7.73 10.98 19.82
C CYS A 57 -6.39 11.51 19.31
N ILE A 58 -6.30 11.92 18.03
CA ILE A 58 -5.04 12.42 17.45
C ILE A 58 -4.52 13.64 18.23
N LYS A 59 -5.39 14.61 18.51
CA LYS A 59 -5.04 15.84 19.25
C LYS A 59 -4.56 15.53 20.66
N ARG A 60 -5.18 14.56 21.34
CA ARG A 60 -4.79 14.11 22.69
C ARG A 60 -3.41 13.46 22.68
N GLU A 61 -3.19 12.49 21.79
CA GLU A 61 -1.93 11.72 21.73
C GLU A 61 -0.73 12.58 21.27
N LEU A 62 -0.96 13.60 20.44
CA LEU A 62 0.09 14.57 20.08
C LEU A 62 0.46 15.52 21.23
N GLY A 63 -0.37 15.62 22.26
CA GLY A 63 -0.15 16.45 23.44
C GLY A 63 -0.39 17.95 23.21
N SER A 64 -0.66 18.66 24.31
CA SER A 64 -1.06 20.08 24.32
C SER A 64 0.01 21.06 23.82
N GLY A 65 1.27 20.65 23.74
CA GLY A 65 2.37 21.47 23.22
C GLY A 65 2.49 21.46 21.69
N THR A 66 1.80 20.57 20.99
CA THR A 66 1.83 20.50 19.53
C THR A 66 0.84 21.51 18.94
N LYS A 67 1.32 22.44 18.10
CA LYS A 67 0.43 23.34 17.35
C LYS A 67 -0.31 22.55 16.28
N ILE A 68 -1.63 22.55 16.33
CA ILE A 68 -2.51 21.84 15.39
C ILE A 68 -3.54 22.83 14.86
N PHE A 69 -3.61 22.95 13.54
CA PHE A 69 -4.62 23.75 12.84
C PHE A 69 -5.58 22.81 12.14
N THR A 70 -6.86 23.19 12.08
CA THR A 70 -7.89 22.40 11.41
C THR A 70 -8.54 23.27 10.34
N GLU A 71 -8.56 22.78 9.11
CA GLU A 71 -9.24 23.42 7.99
C GLU A 71 -10.20 22.43 7.35
N GLU A 72 -11.42 22.87 7.04
CA GLU A 72 -12.38 22.07 6.27
C GLU A 72 -12.48 22.63 4.86
N SER A 73 -12.30 21.78 3.85
CA SER A 73 -12.37 22.18 2.45
C SER A 73 -12.79 21.00 1.58
N ASN A 74 -13.70 21.24 0.62
CA ASN A 74 -14.16 20.24 -0.35
C ASN A 74 -14.63 18.91 0.28
N GLY A 75 -15.32 18.96 1.41
CA GLY A 75 -15.82 17.78 2.13
C GLY A 75 -14.73 16.97 2.86
N LYS A 76 -13.50 17.51 2.92
CA LYS A 76 -12.38 16.95 3.67
C LYS A 76 -12.01 17.83 4.85
N ILE A 77 -11.37 17.21 5.84
CA ILE A 77 -10.84 17.89 7.01
C ILE A 77 -9.33 17.70 7.04
N ASN A 78 -8.60 18.80 7.03
CA ASN A 78 -7.16 18.84 7.08
C ASN A 78 -6.71 19.23 8.49
N LEU A 79 -5.90 18.40 9.13
CA LEU A 79 -5.20 18.72 10.37
C LEU A 79 -3.74 19.00 10.05
N PHE A 80 -3.37 20.28 10.06
CA PHE A 80 -2.00 20.71 9.86
C PHE A 80 -1.24 20.75 11.18
N ILE A 81 0.00 20.24 11.17
CA ILE A 81 0.87 20.19 12.35
C ILE A 81 1.97 21.25 12.20
N GLY A 82 2.09 22.13 13.19
CA GLY A 82 3.11 23.18 13.25
C GLY A 82 2.79 24.44 12.45
N SER A 83 2.29 24.32 11.21
CA SER A 83 1.97 25.42 10.29
C SER A 83 0.90 25.01 9.28
N THR A 84 0.03 25.92 8.83
CA THR A 84 -0.91 25.70 7.71
C THR A 84 -0.25 25.89 6.33
N ASP A 85 0.92 26.53 6.28
CA ASP A 85 1.68 26.65 5.04
C ASP A 85 2.31 25.28 4.69
N PRO A 86 2.00 24.69 3.53
CA PRO A 86 2.49 23.36 3.14
C PRO A 86 4.02 23.30 3.04
N ILE A 87 4.71 24.42 2.85
CA ILE A 87 6.17 24.48 2.77
C ILE A 87 6.81 24.40 4.17
N THR A 88 6.11 24.80 5.21
CA THR A 88 6.62 24.83 6.60
C THR A 88 5.89 23.87 7.55
N ALA A 89 4.79 23.25 7.11
CA ALA A 89 4.07 22.25 7.89
C ALA A 89 4.97 21.05 8.24
N ALA A 90 4.94 20.66 9.52
CA ALA A 90 5.64 19.47 10.02
C ALA A 90 4.90 18.18 9.61
N GLY A 91 3.59 18.27 9.42
CA GLY A 91 2.76 17.17 8.94
C GLY A 91 1.34 17.62 8.61
N LEU A 92 0.62 16.73 7.95
CA LEU A 92 -0.77 16.91 7.53
C LEU A 92 -1.51 15.60 7.74
N VAL A 93 -2.69 15.66 8.35
CA VAL A 93 -3.65 14.54 8.33
C VAL A 93 -4.86 15.00 7.54
N GLU A 94 -5.11 14.39 6.40
CA GLU A 94 -6.32 14.63 5.60
C GLU A 94 -7.33 13.53 5.93
N LEU A 95 -8.54 13.93 6.31
CA LEU A 95 -9.67 13.06 6.55
C LEU A 95 -10.69 13.27 5.45
N SER A 96 -11.16 12.18 4.84
CA SER A 96 -12.30 12.22 3.93
C SER A 96 -13.45 11.43 4.54
N ARG A 97 -14.60 12.09 4.66
CA ARG A 97 -15.80 11.49 5.22
C ARG A 97 -16.43 10.58 4.17
N GLY A 98 -16.35 9.27 4.39
CA GLY A 98 -17.16 8.30 3.67
C GLY A 98 -18.50 8.06 4.35
N ASN A 99 -19.41 7.35 3.66
CA ASN A 99 -20.75 7.07 4.16
C ASN A 99 -20.78 6.07 5.33
N VAL A 100 -19.77 5.19 5.40
CA VAL A 100 -19.68 4.10 6.38
C VAL A 100 -18.40 4.16 7.20
N GLN A 101 -17.31 4.66 6.62
CA GLN A 101 -15.99 4.74 7.25
C GLN A 101 -15.33 6.07 6.91
N THR A 102 -14.51 6.58 7.82
CA THR A 102 -13.65 7.74 7.54
C THR A 102 -12.35 7.23 6.95
N THR A 103 -11.96 7.71 5.77
CA THR A 103 -10.62 7.44 5.24
C THR A 103 -9.68 8.53 5.74
N TYR A 104 -8.41 8.18 5.94
CA TYR A 104 -7.39 9.15 6.29
C TYR A 104 -6.13 8.95 5.46
N THR A 105 -5.46 10.05 5.19
CA THR A 105 -4.05 10.06 4.80
C THR A 105 -3.28 10.91 5.80
N VAL A 106 -2.04 10.52 6.06
CA VAL A 106 -1.14 11.27 6.91
C VAL A 106 0.17 11.46 6.18
N TYR A 107 0.69 12.68 6.24
CA TYR A 107 2.03 13.06 5.82
C TYR A 107 2.79 13.61 7.03
N GLN A 108 4.07 13.26 7.15
CA GLN A 108 5.00 13.79 8.13
C GLN A 108 6.34 14.06 7.45
N ARG A 109 6.74 15.33 7.39
CA ARG A 109 7.93 15.79 6.64
C ARG A 109 9.23 15.12 7.08
N HIS A 110 9.43 15.01 8.39
CA HIS A 110 10.65 14.46 8.97
C HIS A 110 10.39 13.11 9.66
N ALA A 111 9.52 12.27 9.07
CA ALA A 111 9.11 11.01 9.70
C ALA A 111 10.29 10.11 10.06
N TRP A 112 11.39 10.13 9.32
CA TRP A 112 12.58 9.38 9.70
C TRP A 112 13.24 9.88 11.00
N VAL A 113 13.42 11.19 11.14
CA VAL A 113 14.03 11.83 12.32
C VAL A 113 13.12 11.66 13.54
N ASP A 114 11.82 11.87 13.34
CA ASP A 114 10.80 11.82 14.38
C ASP A 114 10.29 10.40 14.66
N LYS A 115 10.90 9.37 14.05
CA LYS A 115 10.50 7.96 14.17
C LYS A 115 9.02 7.71 13.86
N GLY A 116 8.45 8.50 12.94
CA GLY A 116 7.07 8.40 12.50
C GLY A 116 6.06 8.79 13.57
N ARG A 117 6.42 9.62 14.56
CA ARG A 117 5.55 9.98 15.69
C ARG A 117 4.11 10.32 15.28
N LEU A 118 3.92 11.19 14.28
CA LEU A 118 2.58 11.56 13.83
C LEU A 118 1.87 10.38 13.17
N ILE A 119 2.56 9.67 12.28
CA ILE A 119 2.03 8.49 11.58
C ILE A 119 1.57 7.42 12.59
N ASN A 120 2.38 7.14 13.61
CA ASN A 120 2.09 6.17 14.65
C ASN A 120 0.86 6.57 15.49
N VAL A 121 0.74 7.85 15.85
CA VAL A 121 -0.43 8.38 16.55
C VAL A 121 -1.70 8.20 15.71
N VAL A 122 -1.65 8.62 14.44
CA VAL A 122 -2.80 8.51 13.52
C VAL A 122 -3.22 7.05 13.36
N GLN A 123 -2.27 6.15 13.08
CA GLN A 123 -2.54 4.72 12.95
C GLN A 123 -3.02 4.07 14.25
N GLY A 124 -2.51 4.50 15.41
CA GLY A 124 -2.95 4.03 16.71
C GLY A 124 -4.40 4.41 16.99
N CYS A 125 -4.75 5.68 16.74
CA CYS A 125 -6.12 6.19 16.89
C CYS A 125 -7.12 5.54 15.94
N ALA A 126 -6.67 4.97 14.81
CA ALA A 126 -7.56 4.31 13.85
C ALA A 126 -8.02 2.92 14.32
N LYS A 127 -7.23 2.27 15.19
CA LYS A 127 -7.45 0.89 15.66
C LYS A 127 -8.17 0.79 17.01
N GLY A 128 -8.03 1.80 17.86
CA GLY A 128 -8.67 1.86 19.18
C GLY A 128 -10.14 2.24 19.11
#